data_AF-A0A9N9FDT2-F1
#
_entry.id   AF-A0A9N9FDT2-F1
#
_cell.length_a   1.000
_cell.length_b   1.000
_cell.length_c   1.000
_cell.angle_alpha   90.00
_cell.angle_beta   90.00
_cell.angle_gamma   90.00
#
_symmetry.space_group_name_H-M   'P 1'
#
loop_
_entity.id
_entity.type
_entity.pdbx_description
1 polymer ?
#
loop_
_entity_poly.entity_id
_entity_poly.type
_entity_poly.pdbx_seq_one_letter_code
_entity_poly.pdbx_strand_id
1 'polypeptide(L)'
;MKLISLLPVFHILLLATIGFIPDQAYGSVCYEYTGYPFTHDSMKKTNCDIVTTKSQQLNGVVGNLSPDQAFIIDFHCGVSDQTLCNKAQNAFNDVGKRIASVLKINTVIKVNATFTDFCKTLNECSNSAGLVLGSAAPARTIPILDDDNVTRLYPQALVKQMNLPNRTQYGTYDILANFNSQANMFFRGDGQIKQGQNDFEYIVTHEFIHGLGFGSSWRNYFSAGILTPLPVDNGASFTGFMESKFDRFMFVKMNGTFVPMTSLTKQLNNFFSKKKVSSNLDKSRFANSPQFALAQQLFTAASTPSSMNFVTDSNDQIPLETSLKPFQEGSSVSHVDKSFMQNGDFLMTFAAKDGITLDDIAQKNGVSNSAGIGPKTLKTLETLG
;
A
#
# COMPACT_ATOMS: atom_id res chain seq x y z
N MET A 1 14.11 79.22 -8.82
CA MET A 1 12.89 78.50 -9.24
C MET A 1 13.09 77.04 -8.86
N LYS A 2 12.53 76.61 -7.71
CA LYS A 2 12.63 75.24 -7.19
C LYS A 2 11.57 74.40 -7.91
N LEU A 3 11.96 73.29 -8.54
CA LEU A 3 11.02 72.23 -8.91
C LEU A 3 11.39 70.95 -8.17
N ILE A 4 10.36 70.42 -7.52
CA ILE A 4 10.35 69.30 -6.57
C ILE A 4 10.23 67.99 -7.34
N SER A 5 10.93 66.97 -6.87
CA SER A 5 10.89 65.59 -7.35
C SER A 5 9.57 64.91 -6.99
N LEU A 6 9.03 64.13 -7.93
CA LEU A 6 7.98 63.13 -7.68
C LEU A 6 8.35 61.86 -8.44
N LEU A 7 8.80 60.86 -7.70
CA LEU A 7 8.87 59.45 -8.10
C LEU A 7 7.48 58.83 -7.97
N PRO A 8 6.99 58.04 -8.94
CA PRO A 8 5.82 57.20 -8.71
C PRO A 8 6.22 55.87 -8.06
N VAL A 9 5.62 55.61 -6.90
CA VAL A 9 5.64 54.34 -6.19
C VAL A 9 4.81 53.31 -6.98
N PHE A 10 5.45 52.25 -7.47
CA PHE A 10 4.75 51.08 -7.99
C PHE A 10 4.22 50.24 -6.81
N HIS A 11 2.90 50.20 -6.63
CA HIS A 11 2.25 49.18 -5.81
C HIS A 11 2.16 47.88 -6.62
N ILE A 12 2.93 46.87 -6.21
CA ILE A 12 2.76 45.49 -6.66
C ILE A 12 1.56 44.94 -5.89
N LEU A 13 0.42 44.82 -6.57
CA LEU A 13 -0.74 44.08 -6.07
C LEU A 13 -0.43 42.59 -6.20
N LEU A 14 -0.11 41.94 -5.07
CA LEU A 14 0.03 40.49 -4.98
C LEU A 14 -1.38 39.87 -5.03
N LEU A 15 -1.85 39.50 -6.22
CA LEU A 15 -3.04 38.68 -6.38
C LEU A 15 -2.71 37.26 -5.92
N ALA A 16 -3.07 36.95 -4.67
CA ALA A 16 -3.16 35.58 -4.19
C ALA A 16 -4.23 34.85 -5.01
N THR A 17 -3.81 34.12 -6.03
CA THR A 17 -4.66 33.13 -6.69
C THR A 17 -4.89 32.00 -5.69
N ILE A 18 -6.00 32.09 -4.95
CA ILE A 18 -6.59 30.95 -4.28
C ILE A 18 -6.97 29.98 -5.40
N GLY A 19 -6.13 28.96 -5.60
CA GLY A 19 -6.41 27.87 -6.52
C GLY A 19 -7.69 27.19 -6.07
N PHE A 20 -8.79 27.44 -6.79
CA PHE A 20 -9.97 26.60 -6.74
C PHE A 20 -9.55 25.22 -7.25
N ILE A 21 -9.43 24.26 -6.34
CA ILE A 21 -9.38 22.85 -6.70
C ILE A 21 -10.76 22.54 -7.29
N PRO A 22 -10.88 22.15 -8.58
CA PRO A 22 -12.16 21.80 -9.17
C PRO A 22 -12.77 20.62 -8.39
N ASP A 23 -14.10 20.66 -8.19
CA ASP A 23 -14.89 19.60 -7.58
C ASP A 23 -14.47 18.24 -8.16
N GLN A 24 -13.68 17.48 -7.39
CA GLN A 24 -13.26 16.14 -7.78
C GLN A 24 -14.50 15.24 -7.77
N ALA A 25 -14.87 14.73 -8.93
CA ALA A 25 -15.92 13.73 -9.06
C ALA A 25 -15.44 12.41 -8.47
N TYR A 26 -15.69 12.19 -7.17
CA TYR A 26 -15.46 10.90 -6.52
C TYR A 26 -16.45 9.88 -7.10
N GLY A 27 -15.97 8.70 -7.49
CA GLY A 27 -16.84 7.64 -7.99
C GLY A 27 -17.76 7.13 -6.88
N SER A 28 -19.01 6.78 -7.23
CA SER A 28 -19.96 6.11 -6.32
C SER A 28 -19.61 4.64 -6.03
N VAL A 29 -18.42 4.19 -6.43
CA VAL A 29 -17.96 2.80 -6.39
C VAL A 29 -16.58 2.72 -5.75
N CYS A 30 -16.46 1.83 -4.78
CA CYS A 30 -15.23 1.48 -4.09
C CYS A 30 -14.92 0.01 -4.28
N TYR A 31 -13.72 -0.40 -3.90
CA TYR A 31 -13.29 -1.78 -3.99
C TYR A 31 -12.94 -2.28 -2.59
N GLU A 32 -13.58 -3.37 -2.16
CA GLU A 32 -13.38 -3.97 -0.85
C GLU A 32 -12.98 -5.43 -0.97
N TYR A 33 -12.07 -5.88 -0.10
CA TYR A 33 -11.83 -7.30 0.07
C TYR A 33 -12.93 -7.91 0.94
N THR A 34 -13.51 -9.01 0.47
CA THR A 34 -14.57 -9.73 1.22
C THR A 34 -14.02 -10.73 2.24
N GLY A 35 -12.71 -11.01 2.21
CA GLY A 35 -12.06 -11.95 3.12
C GLY A 35 -10.68 -12.39 2.61
N TYR A 36 -9.99 -13.17 3.44
CA TYR A 36 -8.71 -13.78 3.11
C TYR A 36 -8.89 -14.97 2.13
N PRO A 37 -7.94 -15.21 1.19
CA PRO A 37 -6.73 -14.42 0.93
C PRO A 37 -7.05 -13.10 0.22
N PHE A 38 -6.23 -12.07 0.46
CA PHE A 38 -6.43 -10.72 -0.09
C PHE A 38 -5.93 -10.62 -1.55
N THR A 39 -6.55 -11.38 -2.44
CA THR A 39 -6.25 -11.44 -3.87
C THR A 39 -7.29 -10.68 -4.68
N HIS A 40 -7.01 -10.43 -5.97
CA HIS A 40 -7.97 -9.78 -6.85
C HIS A 40 -9.34 -10.48 -6.89
N ASP A 41 -9.38 -11.81 -6.79
CA ASP A 41 -10.63 -12.58 -6.79
C ASP A 41 -11.55 -12.28 -5.58
N SER A 42 -10.95 -11.96 -4.43
CA SER A 42 -11.68 -11.60 -3.21
C SER A 42 -12.03 -10.12 -3.13
N MET A 43 -11.58 -9.30 -4.09
CA MET A 43 -11.96 -7.90 -4.18
C MET A 43 -13.31 -7.75 -4.91
N LYS A 44 -14.22 -6.97 -4.33
CA LYS A 44 -15.56 -6.69 -4.88
C LYS A 44 -15.83 -5.21 -4.97
N LYS A 45 -16.60 -4.84 -5.98
CA LYS A 45 -17.17 -3.50 -6.09
C LYS A 45 -18.26 -3.33 -5.05
N THR A 46 -18.22 -2.22 -4.35
CA THR A 46 -19.24 -1.82 -3.38
C THR A 46 -19.68 -0.38 -3.67
N ASN A 47 -20.92 -0.06 -3.33
CA ASN A 47 -21.38 1.32 -3.41
C ASN A 47 -20.78 2.13 -2.26
N CYS A 48 -20.34 3.33 -2.58
CA CYS A 48 -19.82 4.26 -1.61
C CYS A 48 -20.14 5.68 -2.07
N ASP A 49 -21.28 6.18 -1.60
CA ASP A 49 -21.81 7.45 -2.06
C ASP A 49 -20.96 8.63 -1.59
N ILE A 50 -21.01 9.74 -2.34
CA ILE A 50 -20.32 10.97 -1.97
C ILE A 50 -21.05 11.59 -0.77
N VAL A 51 -20.30 11.84 0.30
CA VAL A 51 -20.74 12.56 1.49
C VAL A 51 -20.13 13.97 1.46
N THR A 52 -20.97 14.97 1.26
CA THR A 52 -20.56 16.38 1.34
C THR A 52 -20.48 16.80 2.81
N THR A 53 -19.29 17.18 3.27
CA THR A 53 -19.13 17.72 4.63
C THR A 53 -19.25 19.24 4.56
N LYS A 54 -20.12 19.87 5.38
CA LYS A 54 -20.24 21.33 5.40
C LYS A 54 -18.90 21.95 5.84
N SER A 55 -18.43 22.97 5.13
CA SER A 55 -17.12 23.63 5.31
C SER A 55 -16.81 24.08 6.74
N GLN A 56 -17.83 24.36 7.56
CA GLN A 56 -17.67 24.74 8.97
C GLN A 56 -17.16 23.60 9.88
N GLN A 57 -17.22 22.33 9.47
CA GLN A 57 -16.67 21.19 10.23
C GLN A 57 -15.21 20.86 9.90
N LEU A 58 -14.64 21.43 8.83
CA LEU A 58 -13.23 21.23 8.45
C LEU A 58 -12.27 22.10 9.28
N ASN A 59 -12.79 23.11 9.99
CA ASN A 59 -12.04 24.07 10.80
C ASN A 59 -11.91 23.70 12.29
N GLY A 60 -12.41 22.52 12.70
CA GLY A 60 -12.06 21.96 14.00
C GLY A 60 -10.64 21.43 13.90
N VAL A 61 -9.69 22.00 14.65
CA VAL A 61 -8.30 21.55 14.72
C VAL A 61 -8.26 20.04 14.93
N VAL A 62 -8.04 19.27 13.87
CA VAL A 62 -7.79 17.83 13.96
C VAL A 62 -6.35 17.72 14.42
N GLY A 63 -6.15 17.73 15.74
CA GLY A 63 -4.86 17.41 16.32
C GLY A 63 -4.52 15.96 16.01
N ASN A 64 -3.23 15.66 15.79
CA ASN A 64 -2.77 14.28 15.66
C ASN A 64 -3.27 13.47 16.87
N LEU A 65 -3.84 12.30 16.61
CA LEU A 65 -4.21 11.36 17.65
C LEU A 65 -2.95 10.89 18.39
N SER A 66 -3.07 10.65 19.69
CA SER A 66 -1.98 10.01 20.42
C SER A 66 -1.79 8.56 19.91
N PRO A 67 -0.60 7.95 20.10
CA PRO A 67 -0.35 6.58 19.69
C PRO A 67 -1.38 5.57 20.21
N ASP A 68 -1.91 5.76 21.42
CA ASP A 68 -2.93 4.90 22.03
C ASP A 68 -4.33 5.04 21.40
N GLN A 69 -4.57 6.09 20.61
CA GLN A 69 -5.88 6.40 20.01
C GLN A 69 -5.88 6.20 18.49
N ALA A 70 -4.72 6.16 17.87
CA ALA A 70 -4.57 6.15 16.41
C ALA A 70 -5.06 4.86 15.76
N PHE A 71 -4.96 3.71 16.44
CA PHE A 71 -5.40 2.41 15.95
C PHE A 71 -6.45 1.79 16.87
N ILE A 72 -7.53 1.26 16.29
CA ILE A 72 -8.48 0.37 16.97
C ILE A 72 -8.35 -1.01 16.33
N ILE A 73 -7.93 -1.98 17.12
CA ILE A 73 -7.80 -3.37 16.69
C ILE A 73 -9.06 -4.14 17.10
N ASP A 74 -9.83 -4.54 16.10
CA ASP A 74 -10.89 -5.54 16.26
C ASP A 74 -10.28 -6.92 16.07
N PHE A 75 -9.94 -7.56 17.20
CA PHE A 75 -9.13 -8.77 17.24
C PHE A 75 -10.00 -10.03 17.36
N HIS A 76 -9.78 -10.97 16.44
CA HIS A 76 -10.39 -12.28 16.42
C HIS A 76 -9.32 -13.35 16.61
N CYS A 77 -9.47 -14.18 17.65
CA CYS A 77 -8.59 -15.31 17.88
C CYS A 77 -9.29 -16.62 17.49
N GLY A 78 -8.71 -17.34 16.53
CA GLY A 78 -9.21 -18.63 16.05
C GLY A 78 -8.48 -19.84 16.64
N VAL A 79 -7.76 -19.66 17.76
CA VAL A 79 -7.10 -20.76 18.50
C VAL A 79 -7.67 -20.88 19.91
N SER A 80 -7.63 -22.09 20.48
CA SER A 80 -8.18 -22.35 21.82
C SER A 80 -7.26 -21.95 22.97
N ASP A 81 -5.97 -21.68 22.70
CA ASP A 81 -5.01 -21.23 23.71
C ASP A 81 -5.21 -19.73 24.01
N GLN A 82 -5.92 -19.45 25.11
CA GLN A 82 -6.19 -18.08 25.53
C GLN A 82 -4.93 -17.28 25.88
N THR A 83 -3.88 -17.93 26.39
CA THR A 83 -2.63 -17.23 26.73
C THR A 83 -1.96 -16.75 25.46
N LEU A 84 -1.91 -17.61 24.44
CA LEU A 84 -1.40 -17.25 23.12
C LEU A 84 -2.27 -16.16 22.46
N CYS A 85 -3.60 -16.26 22.54
CA CYS A 85 -4.50 -15.22 22.04
C CYS A 85 -4.23 -13.86 22.68
N ASN A 86 -4.06 -13.82 24.00
CA ASN A 86 -3.78 -12.57 24.72
C ASN A 86 -2.44 -11.96 24.29
N LYS A 87 -1.40 -12.79 24.09
CA LYS A 87 -0.11 -12.33 23.57
C LYS A 87 -0.23 -11.73 22.16
N ALA A 88 -0.95 -12.41 21.27
CA ALA A 88 -1.21 -11.90 19.92
C ALA A 88 -1.98 -10.58 19.95
N GLN A 89 -3.05 -10.49 20.76
CA GLN A 89 -3.83 -9.26 20.92
C GLN A 89 -2.99 -8.08 21.42
N ASN A 90 -2.15 -8.32 22.43
CA ASN A 90 -1.25 -7.31 22.96
C ASN A 90 -0.26 -6.83 21.89
N ALA A 91 0.34 -7.75 21.12
CA ALA A 91 1.24 -7.39 20.04
C ALA A 91 0.55 -6.55 18.95
N PHE A 92 -0.70 -6.84 18.57
CA PHE A 92 -1.45 -5.99 17.64
C PHE A 92 -1.64 -4.57 18.17
N ASN A 93 -2.01 -4.43 19.43
CA ASN A 93 -2.17 -3.13 20.07
C ASN A 93 -0.84 -2.36 20.15
N ASP A 94 0.24 -3.04 20.55
CA ASP A 94 1.58 -2.46 20.64
C ASP A 94 2.09 -2.01 19.26
N VAL A 95 1.84 -2.78 18.20
CA VAL A 95 2.20 -2.38 16.84
C VAL A 95 1.40 -1.18 16.36
N GLY A 96 0.09 -1.10 16.67
CA GLY A 96 -0.70 0.10 16.37
C GLY A 96 -0.08 1.37 16.98
N LYS A 97 0.33 1.29 18.25
CA LYS A 97 1.04 2.40 18.94
C LYS A 97 2.40 2.67 18.33
N ARG A 98 3.15 1.63 18.00
CA ARG A 98 4.48 1.70 17.37
C ARG A 98 4.42 2.52 16.08
N ILE A 99 3.52 2.16 15.18
CA ILE A 99 3.34 2.87 13.89
C ILE A 99 2.88 4.31 14.13
N ALA A 100 1.92 4.52 15.01
CA ALA A 100 1.40 5.85 15.33
C ALA A 100 2.41 6.76 16.05
N SER A 101 3.49 6.21 16.63
CA SER A 101 4.56 7.01 17.24
C SER A 101 5.43 7.76 16.22
N VAL A 102 5.40 7.33 14.95
CA VAL A 102 6.22 7.91 13.87
C VAL A 102 5.41 8.46 12.70
N LEU A 103 4.10 8.19 12.66
CA LEU A 103 3.19 8.72 11.65
C LEU A 103 2.20 9.72 12.26
N LYS A 104 1.87 10.76 11.49
CA LYS A 104 0.80 11.71 11.86
C LYS A 104 -0.55 11.13 11.48
N ILE A 105 -1.25 10.57 12.45
CA ILE A 105 -2.59 10.00 12.26
C ILE A 105 -3.63 10.97 12.83
N ASN A 106 -4.48 11.51 11.96
CA ASN A 106 -5.51 12.48 12.30
C ASN A 106 -6.88 11.82 12.51
N THR A 107 -7.10 10.69 11.84
CA THR A 107 -8.32 9.91 11.92
C THR A 107 -7.99 8.46 12.26
N VAL A 108 -8.67 7.91 13.27
CA VAL A 108 -8.49 6.54 13.76
C VAL A 108 -8.47 5.52 12.61
N ILE A 109 -7.47 4.65 12.59
CA ILE A 109 -7.34 3.51 11.69
C ILE A 109 -7.95 2.29 12.37
N LYS A 110 -8.96 1.68 11.75
CA LYS A 110 -9.65 0.49 12.24
C LYS A 110 -9.11 -0.75 11.54
N VAL A 111 -8.62 -1.71 12.30
CA VAL A 111 -8.05 -2.95 11.78
C VAL A 111 -8.94 -4.11 12.19
N ASN A 112 -9.33 -4.96 11.23
CA ASN A 112 -9.88 -6.27 11.51
C ASN A 112 -8.74 -7.29 11.44
N ALA A 113 -8.27 -7.75 12.60
CA ALA A 113 -7.11 -8.64 12.72
C ALA A 113 -7.54 -10.03 13.20
N THR A 114 -7.14 -11.06 12.48
CA THR A 114 -7.39 -12.46 12.85
C THR A 114 -6.08 -13.21 13.09
N PHE A 115 -5.97 -13.92 14.21
CA PHE A 115 -4.88 -14.86 14.49
C PHE A 115 -5.44 -16.29 14.57
N THR A 116 -5.10 -17.15 13.60
CA THR A 116 -5.71 -18.49 13.47
C THR A 116 -4.75 -19.48 12.80
N ASP A 117 -5.08 -20.77 12.89
CA ASP A 117 -4.36 -21.84 12.21
C ASP A 117 -4.75 -21.83 10.72
N PHE A 118 -3.86 -21.35 9.84
CA PHE A 118 -4.16 -21.23 8.41
C PHE A 118 -4.41 -22.58 7.75
N CYS A 119 -3.71 -23.63 8.18
CA CYS A 119 -3.86 -24.97 7.63
C CYS A 119 -5.26 -25.52 7.95
N LYS A 120 -5.73 -25.38 9.19
CA LYS A 120 -7.05 -25.88 9.61
C LYS A 120 -8.21 -25.01 9.14
N THR A 121 -8.05 -23.68 9.22
CA THR A 121 -9.16 -22.74 9.00
C THR A 121 -9.27 -22.29 7.54
N LEU A 122 -8.13 -22.20 6.83
CA LEU A 122 -8.03 -21.59 5.49
C LEU A 122 -7.52 -22.58 4.44
N ASN A 123 -7.25 -23.84 4.84
CA ASN A 123 -6.67 -24.88 3.99
C ASN A 123 -5.31 -24.47 3.37
N GLU A 124 -4.56 -23.62 4.08
CA GLU A 124 -3.26 -23.12 3.66
C GLU A 124 -2.19 -23.63 4.62
N CYS A 125 -1.70 -24.84 4.32
CA CYS A 125 -0.67 -25.51 5.11
C CYS A 125 0.73 -25.18 4.57
N SER A 126 1.74 -25.36 5.43
CA SER A 126 3.15 -25.29 5.00
C SER A 126 3.40 -26.20 3.79
N ASN A 127 4.05 -25.67 2.76
CA ASN A 127 4.40 -26.42 1.56
C ASN A 127 5.86 -26.14 1.18
N SER A 128 6.29 -26.59 0.00
CA SER A 128 7.68 -26.40 -0.48
C SER A 128 8.07 -24.92 -0.67
N ALA A 129 7.11 -24.01 -0.80
CA ALA A 129 7.33 -22.57 -0.85
C ALA A 129 7.43 -21.92 0.55
N GLY A 130 7.21 -22.68 1.62
CA GLY A 130 7.30 -22.23 3.00
C GLY A 130 5.94 -22.09 3.68
N LEU A 131 5.96 -21.42 4.84
CA LEU A 131 4.78 -21.12 5.65
C LEU A 131 4.48 -19.62 5.56
N VAL A 132 3.26 -19.27 5.16
CA VAL A 132 2.79 -17.87 5.24
C VAL A 132 2.63 -17.49 6.70
N LEU A 133 3.34 -16.44 7.12
CA LEU A 133 3.36 -15.96 8.51
C LEU A 133 2.19 -15.02 8.81
N GLY A 134 1.83 -14.21 7.82
CA GLY A 134 0.70 -13.29 7.88
C GLY A 134 0.47 -12.63 6.52
N SER A 135 -0.61 -11.86 6.44
CA SER A 135 -0.94 -11.02 5.30
C SER A 135 -1.84 -9.89 5.78
N ALA A 136 -1.66 -8.69 5.23
CA ALA A 136 -2.65 -7.63 5.34
C ALA A 136 -2.82 -6.85 4.04
N ALA A 137 -3.97 -6.21 3.91
CA ALA A 137 -4.30 -5.35 2.78
C ALA A 137 -5.23 -4.20 3.22
N PRO A 138 -5.29 -3.11 2.44
CA PRO A 138 -6.33 -2.10 2.62
C PRO A 138 -7.70 -2.77 2.52
N ALA A 139 -8.54 -2.65 3.56
CA ALA A 139 -9.87 -3.26 3.56
C ALA A 139 -10.77 -2.68 2.46
N ARG A 140 -10.64 -1.37 2.23
CA ARG A 140 -11.28 -0.63 1.14
C ARG A 140 -10.26 0.23 0.41
N THR A 141 -10.39 0.29 -0.91
CA THR A 141 -9.75 1.31 -1.75
C THR A 141 -10.78 2.16 -2.47
N ILE A 142 -10.46 3.44 -2.64
CA ILE A 142 -11.34 4.47 -3.17
C ILE A 142 -10.71 5.02 -4.46
N PRO A 143 -11.40 4.97 -5.61
CA PRO A 143 -10.93 5.60 -6.83
C PRO A 143 -10.95 7.13 -6.69
N ILE A 144 -9.77 7.76 -6.79
CA ILE A 144 -9.61 9.22 -6.74
C ILE A 144 -8.91 9.69 -8.00
N LEU A 145 -9.44 10.75 -8.63
CA LEU A 145 -8.78 11.45 -9.72
C LEU A 145 -7.61 12.26 -9.17
N ASP A 146 -6.41 11.89 -9.60
CA ASP A 146 -5.19 12.54 -9.15
C ASP A 146 -4.88 13.83 -9.94
N ASP A 147 -3.89 14.60 -9.48
CA ASP A 147 -3.43 15.85 -10.10
C ASP A 147 -2.94 15.72 -11.56
N ASP A 148 -2.47 14.53 -11.96
CA ASP A 148 -2.08 14.19 -13.34
C ASP A 148 -3.23 13.66 -14.20
N ASN A 149 -4.46 13.83 -13.72
CA ASN A 149 -5.71 13.44 -14.37
C ASN A 149 -5.83 11.92 -14.62
N VAL A 150 -5.21 11.11 -13.75
CA VAL A 150 -5.34 9.65 -13.73
C VAL A 150 -6.10 9.23 -12.47
N THR A 151 -7.15 8.42 -12.64
CA THR A 151 -7.85 7.82 -11.49
C THR A 151 -7.05 6.65 -10.93
N ARG A 152 -6.76 6.69 -9.62
CA ARG A 152 -6.03 5.63 -8.91
C ARG A 152 -6.79 5.15 -7.69
N LEU A 153 -6.48 3.94 -7.24
CA LEU A 153 -6.99 3.34 -6.01
C LEU A 153 -6.18 3.82 -4.82
N TYR A 154 -6.84 4.54 -3.91
CA TYR A 154 -6.27 4.99 -2.65
C TYR A 154 -6.76 4.11 -1.51
N PRO A 155 -5.89 3.58 -0.65
CA PRO A 155 -6.30 2.95 0.61
C PRO A 155 -7.20 3.88 1.42
N GLN A 156 -8.30 3.37 1.96
CA GLN A 156 -9.19 4.18 2.81
C GLN A 156 -8.43 4.77 4.01
N ALA A 157 -7.49 4.01 4.59
CA ALA A 157 -6.64 4.46 5.69
C ALA A 157 -5.95 5.81 5.37
N LEU A 158 -5.45 5.94 4.14
CA LEU A 158 -4.79 7.13 3.61
C LEU A 158 -5.80 8.25 3.33
N VAL A 159 -6.89 7.96 2.63
CA VAL A 159 -7.93 8.96 2.30
C VAL A 159 -8.48 9.64 3.56
N LYS A 160 -8.60 8.91 4.67
CA LYS A 160 -9.04 9.44 5.96
C LYS A 160 -8.07 10.44 6.60
N GLN A 161 -6.79 10.43 6.20
CA GLN A 161 -5.81 11.40 6.66
C GLN A 161 -5.75 12.64 5.76
N MET A 162 -6.22 12.51 4.52
CA MET A 162 -6.37 13.61 3.57
C MET A 162 -7.61 14.43 3.96
N ASN A 163 -7.43 15.70 4.30
CA ASN A 163 -8.53 16.60 4.67
C ASN A 163 -9.33 17.06 3.44
N LEU A 164 -10.01 16.10 2.77
CA LEU A 164 -10.72 16.33 1.51
C LEU A 164 -12.13 16.92 1.75
N PRO A 165 -12.53 17.98 1.02
CA PRO A 165 -13.80 18.67 1.25
C PRO A 165 -15.03 17.82 0.88
N ASN A 166 -14.91 17.05 -0.20
CA ASN A 166 -15.85 16.02 -0.59
C ASN A 166 -15.19 14.68 -0.32
N ARG A 167 -15.89 13.76 0.35
CA ARG A 167 -15.35 12.44 0.62
C ARG A 167 -16.37 11.36 0.35
N THR A 168 -15.90 10.24 -0.12
CA THR A 168 -16.70 9.03 -0.25
C THR A 168 -17.04 8.45 1.12
N GLN A 169 -18.21 7.82 1.25
CA GLN A 169 -18.56 7.07 2.46
C GLN A 169 -17.49 6.01 2.76
N TYR A 170 -17.01 5.98 3.99
CA TYR A 170 -16.02 4.99 4.45
C TYR A 170 -16.70 3.67 4.86
N GLY A 171 -15.99 2.57 4.63
CA GLY A 171 -16.30 1.24 5.14
C GLY A 171 -15.93 1.11 6.61
N THR A 172 -16.30 -0.02 7.21
CA THR A 172 -16.13 -0.27 8.65
C THR A 172 -14.66 -0.33 9.06
N TYR A 173 -13.84 -1.02 8.28
CA TYR A 173 -12.42 -1.23 8.56
C TYR A 173 -11.56 -0.55 7.48
N ASP A 174 -10.33 -0.22 7.85
CA ASP A 174 -9.31 0.36 6.99
C ASP A 174 -8.29 -0.69 6.55
N ILE A 175 -8.00 -1.66 7.42
CA ILE A 175 -7.06 -2.77 7.18
C ILE A 175 -7.74 -4.09 7.53
N LEU A 176 -7.58 -5.10 6.67
CA LEU A 176 -7.83 -6.49 7.01
C LEU A 176 -6.48 -7.18 7.17
N ALA A 177 -6.34 -8.01 8.21
CA ALA A 177 -5.10 -8.70 8.48
C ALA A 177 -5.33 -10.11 9.06
N ASN A 178 -4.60 -11.09 8.55
CA ASN A 178 -4.65 -12.48 8.98
C ASN A 178 -3.23 -12.96 9.31
N PHE A 179 -3.07 -13.65 10.44
CA PHE A 179 -1.77 -14.14 10.90
C PHE A 179 -1.86 -15.60 11.31
N ASN A 180 -0.83 -16.36 10.94
CA ASN A 180 -0.82 -17.80 11.05
C ASN A 180 -0.30 -18.25 12.42
N SER A 181 -1.16 -18.88 13.20
CA SER A 181 -0.84 -19.37 14.54
C SER A 181 0.03 -20.63 14.54
N GLN A 182 0.23 -21.29 13.39
CA GLN A 182 1.14 -22.43 13.29
C GLN A 182 2.61 -22.01 13.21
N ALA A 183 2.88 -20.74 12.90
CA ALA A 183 4.24 -20.25 12.82
C ALA A 183 4.93 -20.31 14.19
N ASN A 184 6.23 -20.61 14.17
CA ASN A 184 7.07 -20.55 15.36
C ASN A 184 7.32 -19.09 15.72
N MET A 185 6.37 -18.49 16.46
CA MET A 185 6.40 -17.08 16.81
C MET A 185 7.07 -16.87 18.18
N PHE A 186 7.74 -15.74 18.30
CA PHE A 186 8.16 -15.14 19.56
C PHE A 186 7.23 -13.98 19.87
N PHE A 187 6.75 -13.91 21.12
CA PHE A 187 5.99 -12.77 21.62
C PHE A 187 6.81 -12.03 22.69
N ARG A 188 6.65 -10.70 22.73
CA ARG A 188 7.26 -9.89 23.79
C ARG A 188 6.87 -10.46 25.17
N GLY A 189 7.87 -10.69 26.01
CA GLY A 189 7.70 -11.30 27.32
C GLY A 189 8.02 -12.80 27.40
N ASP A 190 8.27 -13.47 26.26
CA ASP A 190 8.66 -14.90 26.23
C ASP A 190 10.10 -15.18 26.66
N GLY A 191 10.86 -14.14 27.02
CA GLY A 191 12.29 -14.24 27.33
C GLY A 191 13.15 -13.88 26.12
N GLN A 192 14.23 -14.64 25.89
CA GLN A 192 15.08 -14.44 24.72
C GLN A 192 14.53 -15.18 23.50
N ILE A 193 14.43 -14.47 22.38
CA ILE A 193 14.08 -15.07 21.09
C ILE A 193 15.14 -16.10 20.66
N LYS A 194 14.69 -17.25 20.15
CA LYS A 194 15.54 -18.34 19.70
C LYS A 194 15.65 -18.37 18.18
N GLN A 195 16.74 -18.93 17.68
CA GLN A 195 16.89 -19.23 16.25
C GLN A 195 15.69 -20.03 15.73
N GLY A 196 15.17 -19.68 14.54
CA GLY A 196 13.97 -20.28 13.98
C GLY A 196 12.65 -19.71 14.49
N GLN A 197 12.66 -18.79 15.47
CA GLN A 197 11.46 -18.03 15.86
C GLN A 197 11.37 -16.72 15.08
N ASN A 198 10.16 -16.36 14.66
CA ASN A 198 9.86 -15.04 14.07
C ASN A 198 9.29 -14.12 15.15
N ASP A 199 9.79 -12.90 15.26
CA ASP A 199 9.19 -11.91 16.14
C ASP A 199 7.80 -11.51 15.61
N PHE A 200 6.76 -11.77 16.38
CA PHE A 200 5.39 -11.48 15.94
C PHE A 200 5.15 -9.97 15.73
N GLU A 201 5.77 -9.08 16.53
CA GLU A 201 5.65 -7.63 16.30
C GLU A 201 6.32 -7.19 15.01
N TYR A 202 7.42 -7.84 14.59
CA TYR A 202 8.01 -7.61 13.27
C TYR A 202 6.93 -7.88 12.21
N ILE A 203 6.41 -9.11 12.18
CA ILE A 203 5.49 -9.55 11.12
C ILE A 203 4.25 -8.66 11.10
N VAL A 204 3.65 -8.36 12.25
CA VAL A 204 2.47 -7.48 12.32
C VAL A 204 2.79 -6.06 11.85
N THR A 205 3.95 -5.51 12.20
CA THR A 205 4.35 -4.16 11.73
C THR A 205 4.48 -4.16 10.21
N HIS A 206 5.19 -5.14 9.64
CA HIS A 206 5.36 -5.29 8.20
C HIS A 206 4.02 -5.34 7.46
N GLU A 207 3.12 -6.22 7.89
CA GLU A 207 1.80 -6.38 7.26
C GLU A 207 0.94 -5.11 7.42
N PHE A 208 0.95 -4.46 8.59
CA PHE A 208 0.19 -3.22 8.76
C PHE A 208 0.66 -2.11 7.81
N ILE A 209 1.97 -2.03 7.52
CA ILE A 209 2.48 -1.09 6.50
C ILE A 209 1.93 -1.43 5.10
N HIS A 210 1.77 -2.70 4.74
CA HIS A 210 1.02 -3.10 3.53
C HIS A 210 -0.43 -2.63 3.59
N GLY A 211 -1.11 -2.82 4.71
CA GLY A 211 -2.47 -2.35 4.95
C GLY A 211 -2.66 -0.84 4.79
N LEU A 212 -1.63 -0.05 5.10
CA LEU A 212 -1.61 1.41 4.90
C LEU A 212 -1.41 1.83 3.44
N GLY A 213 -1.01 0.92 2.55
CA GLY A 213 -0.85 1.19 1.12
C GLY A 213 0.55 1.02 0.56
N PHE A 214 1.50 0.53 1.35
CA PHE A 214 2.81 0.16 0.80
C PHE A 214 2.63 -1.11 -0.03
N GLY A 215 2.69 -1.02 -1.36
CA GLY A 215 2.59 -2.21 -2.22
C GLY A 215 2.00 -1.91 -3.58
N SER A 216 2.50 -2.63 -4.58
CA SER A 216 2.07 -2.45 -5.96
C SER A 216 0.81 -3.23 -6.27
N SER A 217 -0.03 -2.69 -7.15
CA SER A 217 -1.15 -3.45 -7.73
C SER A 217 -0.74 -4.30 -8.94
N TRP A 218 0.51 -4.21 -9.41
CA TRP A 218 1.00 -4.95 -10.56
C TRP A 218 1.26 -6.42 -10.23
N ARG A 219 0.58 -7.32 -10.96
CA ARG A 219 0.68 -8.78 -10.78
C ARG A 219 0.50 -9.52 -12.10
N ASN A 220 0.63 -10.84 -12.05
CA ASN A 220 0.43 -11.79 -13.15
C ASN A 220 -1.03 -12.25 -13.29
N TYR A 221 -1.98 -11.31 -13.36
CA TYR A 221 -3.43 -11.60 -13.31
C TYR A 221 -3.98 -12.47 -14.46
N PHE A 222 -3.38 -12.42 -15.65
CA PHE A 222 -3.98 -13.05 -16.85
C PHE A 222 -3.37 -14.40 -17.19
N SER A 223 -2.04 -14.48 -17.16
CA SER A 223 -1.27 -15.67 -17.49
C SER A 223 0.13 -15.56 -16.87
N ALA A 224 0.79 -16.71 -16.70
CA ALA A 224 2.20 -16.73 -16.35
C ALA A 224 3.03 -15.95 -17.37
N GLY A 225 4.09 -15.28 -16.91
CA GLY A 225 5.05 -14.59 -17.78
C GLY A 225 4.66 -13.20 -18.23
N ILE A 226 3.56 -12.62 -17.73
CA ILE A 226 3.18 -11.22 -17.97
C ILE A 226 2.85 -10.49 -16.68
N LEU A 227 3.11 -9.19 -16.67
CA LEU A 227 2.81 -8.29 -15.55
C LEU A 227 1.87 -7.19 -16.02
N THR A 228 0.75 -7.03 -15.33
CA THR A 228 -0.27 -6.01 -15.63
C THR A 228 -0.71 -5.32 -14.35
N PRO A 229 -1.20 -4.06 -14.41
CA PRO A 229 -1.87 -3.44 -13.28
C PRO A 229 -3.19 -4.16 -12.96
N LEU A 230 -3.88 -3.71 -11.91
CA LEU A 230 -5.13 -4.31 -11.46
C LEU A 230 -6.20 -4.30 -12.56
N PRO A 231 -6.73 -5.46 -12.97
CA PRO A 231 -7.81 -5.53 -13.93
C PRO A 231 -9.13 -5.07 -13.31
N VAL A 232 -9.81 -4.12 -13.95
CA VAL A 232 -11.13 -3.65 -13.53
C VAL A 232 -12.19 -3.97 -14.59
N ASP A 233 -13.27 -4.64 -14.17
CA ASP A 233 -14.47 -4.91 -14.97
C ASP A 233 -15.66 -4.05 -14.51
N ASN A 234 -16.74 -3.99 -15.27
CA ASN A 234 -18.02 -3.38 -14.85
C ASN A 234 -19.14 -4.42 -14.64
N GLY A 235 -18.79 -5.66 -14.30
CA GLY A 235 -19.74 -6.77 -14.19
C GLY A 235 -20.20 -7.39 -15.52
N ALA A 236 -20.04 -6.69 -16.66
CA ALA A 236 -20.39 -7.20 -17.99
C ALA A 236 -19.20 -7.28 -18.96
N SER A 237 -18.21 -6.42 -18.77
CA SER A 237 -17.04 -6.27 -19.64
C SER A 237 -15.82 -5.83 -18.85
N PHE A 238 -14.64 -6.26 -19.29
CA PHE A 238 -13.39 -5.69 -18.84
C PHE A 238 -13.28 -4.22 -19.31
N THR A 239 -13.01 -3.30 -18.38
CA THR A 239 -12.99 -1.85 -18.63
C THR A 239 -11.58 -1.27 -18.75
N GLY A 240 -10.56 -2.02 -18.34
CA GLY A 240 -9.17 -1.58 -18.39
C GLY A 240 -8.42 -1.97 -17.13
N PHE A 241 -7.27 -1.34 -16.96
CA PHE A 241 -6.39 -1.44 -15.82
C PHE A 241 -6.47 -0.18 -14.97
N MET A 242 -6.38 -0.36 -13.66
CA MET A 242 -6.30 0.72 -12.68
C MET A 242 -5.02 0.58 -11.85
N GLU A 243 -4.41 1.72 -11.54
CA GLU A 243 -3.22 1.82 -10.68
C GLU A 243 -3.65 2.02 -9.23
N SER A 244 -2.81 1.57 -8.28
CA SER A 244 -2.84 2.07 -6.91
C SER A 244 -2.13 3.42 -6.80
N LYS A 245 -2.35 4.15 -5.69
CA LYS A 245 -1.56 5.35 -5.37
C LYS A 245 -0.05 5.05 -5.32
N PHE A 246 0.34 3.86 -4.86
CA PHE A 246 1.75 3.44 -4.85
C PHE A 246 2.34 3.35 -6.26
N ASP A 247 1.59 2.79 -7.21
CA ASP A 247 2.05 2.58 -8.59
C ASP A 247 2.36 3.89 -9.34
N ARG A 248 1.75 5.01 -8.93
CA ARG A 248 2.04 6.36 -9.46
C ARG A 248 3.53 6.67 -9.42
N PHE A 249 4.17 6.27 -8.34
CA PHE A 249 5.55 6.61 -8.02
C PHE A 249 6.53 5.52 -8.47
N MET A 250 6.04 4.48 -9.15
CA MET A 250 6.90 3.41 -9.66
C MET A 250 7.48 3.76 -11.03
N PHE A 251 8.75 3.42 -11.21
CA PHE A 251 9.49 3.55 -12.45
C PHE A 251 10.18 2.24 -12.80
N VAL A 252 10.23 1.92 -14.09
CA VAL A 252 10.90 0.72 -14.61
C VAL A 252 11.96 1.10 -15.63
N LYS A 253 13.10 0.42 -15.57
CA LYS A 253 14.19 0.58 -16.52
C LYS A 253 13.85 -0.13 -17.83
N MET A 254 13.61 0.64 -18.89
CA MET A 254 13.40 0.16 -20.25
C MET A 254 14.43 0.81 -21.18
N ASN A 255 15.14 0.02 -21.97
CA ASN A 255 16.17 0.50 -22.91
C ASN A 255 17.17 1.46 -22.27
N GLY A 256 17.60 1.16 -21.03
CA GLY A 256 18.58 1.96 -20.29
C GLY A 256 18.02 3.17 -19.54
N THR A 257 16.75 3.55 -19.73
CA THR A 257 16.12 4.72 -19.09
C THR A 257 14.99 4.31 -18.16
N PHE A 258 14.82 5.01 -17.04
CA PHE A 258 13.66 4.82 -16.17
C PHE A 258 12.42 5.50 -16.74
N VAL A 259 11.34 4.74 -16.89
CA VAL A 259 10.06 5.17 -17.45
C VAL A 259 8.99 5.03 -16.37
N PRO A 260 8.11 6.05 -16.18
CA PRO A 260 7.03 5.95 -15.20
C PRO A 260 6.08 4.81 -15.54
N MET A 261 5.73 3.98 -14.56
CA MET A 261 4.77 2.88 -14.73
C MET A 261 3.41 3.41 -15.18
N THR A 262 3.01 4.61 -14.74
CA THR A 262 1.78 5.28 -15.22
C THR A 262 1.72 5.45 -16.73
N SER A 263 2.85 5.75 -17.38
CA SER A 263 2.88 5.88 -18.84
C SER A 263 2.65 4.53 -19.54
N LEU A 264 3.06 3.44 -18.90
CA LEU A 264 2.92 2.08 -19.41
C LEU A 264 1.50 1.55 -19.19
N THR A 265 0.86 1.85 -18.06
CA THR A 265 -0.58 1.58 -17.86
C THR A 265 -1.41 2.24 -18.96
N LYS A 266 -1.13 3.51 -19.30
CA LYS A 266 -1.81 4.20 -20.41
C LYS A 266 -1.64 3.45 -21.73
N GLN A 267 -0.44 2.94 -22.02
CA GLN A 267 -0.18 2.12 -23.22
C GLN A 267 -0.95 0.79 -23.22
N LEU A 268 -1.05 0.12 -22.07
CA LEU A 268 -1.84 -1.10 -21.90
C LEU A 268 -3.34 -0.81 -22.11
N ASN A 269 -3.85 0.27 -21.51
CA ASN A 269 -5.26 0.68 -21.61
C ASN A 269 -5.70 1.10 -23.02
N ASN A 270 -4.76 1.55 -23.87
CA ASN A 270 -5.05 1.86 -25.27
C ASN A 270 -5.63 0.67 -26.05
N PHE A 271 -5.30 -0.57 -25.68
CA PHE A 271 -5.87 -1.76 -26.30
C PHE A 271 -7.40 -1.85 -26.10
N PHE A 272 -7.89 -1.42 -24.94
CA PHE A 272 -9.29 -1.56 -24.51
C PHE A 272 -10.15 -0.35 -24.88
N SER A 273 -9.56 0.85 -24.97
CA SER A 273 -10.28 2.10 -25.31
C SER A 273 -11.03 2.09 -26.65
N LYS A 274 -10.67 1.19 -27.59
CA LYS A 274 -11.22 1.13 -28.95
C LYS A 274 -12.16 -0.06 -29.20
N LYS A 275 -12.46 -0.88 -28.20
CA LYS A 275 -13.17 -2.17 -28.40
C LYS A 275 -14.16 -2.42 -27.26
N LYS A 276 -15.40 -2.82 -27.56
CA LYS A 276 -16.27 -3.47 -26.57
C LYS A 276 -15.67 -4.86 -26.31
N VAL A 277 -15.15 -5.08 -25.12
CA VAL A 277 -14.35 -6.26 -24.73
C VAL A 277 -15.25 -7.17 -23.87
N SER A 278 -15.50 -8.41 -24.30
CA SER A 278 -16.34 -9.42 -23.62
C SER A 278 -15.47 -10.56 -23.06
N SER A 279 -15.74 -10.94 -21.81
CA SER A 279 -14.88 -11.69 -20.87
C SER A 279 -14.05 -12.89 -21.38
N ASN A 280 -14.52 -13.70 -22.35
CA ASN A 280 -13.78 -14.90 -22.81
C ASN A 280 -13.10 -14.77 -24.18
N LEU A 281 -13.51 -13.81 -25.02
CA LEU A 281 -12.96 -13.62 -26.38
C LEU A 281 -11.65 -12.81 -26.41
N ASP A 282 -11.19 -12.31 -25.25
CA ASP A 282 -10.19 -11.26 -25.18
C ASP A 282 -8.82 -11.67 -24.61
N LYS A 283 -8.68 -12.83 -23.95
CA LYS A 283 -7.36 -13.36 -23.58
C LYS A 283 -6.50 -13.67 -24.81
N SER A 284 -7.09 -14.28 -25.85
CA SER A 284 -6.38 -14.59 -27.10
C SER A 284 -6.07 -13.34 -27.92
N ARG A 285 -6.97 -12.34 -27.93
CA ARG A 285 -6.73 -11.07 -28.64
C ARG A 285 -5.69 -10.22 -27.95
N PHE A 286 -5.70 -10.18 -26.61
CA PHE A 286 -4.66 -9.52 -25.85
C PHE A 286 -3.31 -10.22 -26.06
N ALA A 287 -3.25 -11.56 -26.00
CA ALA A 287 -2.03 -12.33 -26.24
C ALA A 287 -1.36 -12.05 -27.61
N ASN A 288 -2.14 -11.66 -28.62
CA ASN A 288 -1.64 -11.31 -29.95
C ASN A 288 -1.41 -9.78 -30.15
N SER A 289 -1.48 -8.98 -29.09
CA SER A 289 -1.35 -7.52 -29.15
C SER A 289 0.06 -7.04 -28.81
N PRO A 290 0.49 -5.86 -29.31
CA PRO A 290 1.72 -5.22 -28.85
C PRO A 290 1.76 -4.98 -27.33
N GLN A 291 0.58 -4.77 -26.71
CA GLN A 291 0.45 -4.58 -25.27
C GLN A 291 0.84 -5.83 -24.47
N PHE A 292 0.64 -7.03 -25.02
CA PHE A 292 1.09 -8.26 -24.37
C PHE A 292 2.60 -8.40 -24.40
N ALA A 293 3.26 -8.02 -25.49
CA ALA A 293 4.72 -7.96 -25.55
C ALA A 293 5.29 -6.96 -24.53
N LEU A 294 4.64 -5.81 -24.34
CA LEU A 294 4.97 -4.87 -23.27
C LEU A 294 4.81 -5.53 -21.88
N ALA A 295 3.70 -6.23 -21.63
CA ALA A 295 3.47 -6.92 -20.36
C ALA A 295 4.51 -8.02 -20.07
N GLN A 296 5.01 -8.71 -21.10
CA GLN A 296 6.12 -9.68 -20.98
C GLN A 296 7.46 -9.00 -20.64
N GLN A 297 7.74 -7.85 -21.25
CA GLN A 297 8.93 -7.07 -20.93
C GLN A 297 8.88 -6.57 -19.48
N LEU A 298 7.71 -6.14 -19.01
CA LEU A 298 7.52 -5.68 -17.63
C LEU A 298 7.65 -6.82 -16.63
N PHE A 299 7.14 -8.02 -16.94
CA PHE A 299 7.36 -9.21 -16.13
C PHE A 299 8.85 -9.57 -16.02
N THR A 300 9.57 -9.50 -17.15
CA THR A 300 11.02 -9.71 -17.18
C THR A 300 11.75 -8.68 -16.31
N ALA A 301 11.37 -7.41 -16.42
CA ALA A 301 11.92 -6.36 -15.58
C ALA A 301 11.64 -6.63 -14.10
N ALA A 302 10.40 -6.96 -13.71
CA ALA A 302 10.03 -7.29 -12.34
C ALA A 302 10.76 -8.51 -11.75
N SER A 303 11.47 -9.28 -12.58
CA SER A 303 12.34 -10.41 -12.19
C SER A 303 13.82 -10.17 -12.54
N THR A 304 14.20 -8.92 -12.81
CA THR A 304 15.58 -8.48 -13.09
C THR A 304 16.03 -7.53 -11.97
N PRO A 305 17.09 -7.86 -11.21
CA PRO A 305 17.56 -7.01 -10.11
C PRO A 305 17.77 -5.55 -10.51
N SER A 306 17.38 -4.64 -9.61
CA SER A 306 17.59 -3.18 -9.76
C SER A 306 16.93 -2.57 -11.01
N SER A 307 15.86 -3.18 -11.51
CA SER A 307 15.15 -2.71 -12.71
C SER A 307 13.99 -1.77 -12.39
N MET A 308 13.48 -1.76 -11.14
CA MET A 308 12.33 -0.97 -10.74
C MET A 308 12.60 -0.23 -9.44
N ASN A 309 12.10 1.00 -9.35
CA ASN A 309 12.24 1.87 -8.20
C ASN A 309 10.88 2.51 -7.87
N PHE A 310 10.67 2.79 -6.59
CA PHE A 310 9.75 3.81 -6.13
C PHE A 310 10.51 5.15 -6.06
N VAL A 311 9.91 6.24 -6.54
CA VAL A 311 10.51 7.58 -6.54
C VAL A 311 9.67 8.49 -5.66
N THR A 312 10.26 9.00 -4.59
CA THR A 312 9.58 9.91 -3.65
C THR A 312 9.40 11.31 -4.23
N ASP A 313 8.59 12.15 -3.59
CA ASP A 313 8.45 13.56 -3.96
C ASP A 313 9.78 14.34 -3.82
N SER A 314 10.67 13.89 -2.93
CA SER A 314 12.05 14.39 -2.80
C SER A 314 13.01 13.86 -3.86
N ASN A 315 12.53 13.10 -4.86
CA ASN A 315 13.30 12.40 -5.89
C ASN A 315 14.28 11.34 -5.35
N ASP A 316 14.04 10.82 -4.14
CA ASP A 316 14.80 9.67 -3.65
C ASP A 316 14.38 8.42 -4.43
N GLN A 317 15.35 7.71 -5.00
CA GLN A 317 15.10 6.43 -5.66
C GLN A 317 15.23 5.30 -4.65
N ILE A 318 14.14 4.57 -4.46
CA ILE A 318 14.04 3.43 -3.55
C ILE A 318 13.90 2.17 -4.42
N PRO A 319 14.98 1.37 -4.57
CA PRO A 319 14.91 0.11 -5.31
C PRO A 319 13.86 -0.84 -4.74
N LEU A 320 13.07 -1.41 -5.65
CA LEU A 320 12.05 -2.42 -5.35
C LEU A 320 12.61 -3.83 -5.58
N GLU A 321 12.07 -4.80 -4.86
CA GLU A 321 12.46 -6.20 -4.97
C GLU A 321 12.13 -6.74 -6.36
N THR A 322 13.18 -6.99 -7.13
CA THR A 322 13.11 -7.47 -8.51
C THR A 322 14.10 -8.60 -8.77
N SER A 323 14.68 -9.17 -7.72
CA SER A 323 15.69 -10.23 -7.78
C SER A 323 15.13 -11.64 -7.62
N LEU A 324 13.87 -11.78 -7.20
CA LEU A 324 13.18 -13.07 -7.06
C LEU A 324 13.00 -13.75 -8.42
N LYS A 325 13.45 -15.00 -8.52
CA LYS A 325 13.36 -15.86 -9.71
C LYS A 325 12.87 -17.25 -9.30
N PRO A 326 11.69 -17.71 -9.78
CA PRO A 326 10.72 -16.96 -10.59
C PRO A 326 10.13 -15.74 -9.87
N PHE A 327 9.46 -14.85 -10.61
CA PHE A 327 8.62 -13.79 -10.04
C PHE A 327 7.73 -14.37 -8.95
N GLN A 328 7.67 -13.72 -7.79
CA GLN A 328 6.81 -14.14 -6.68
C GLN A 328 5.70 -13.11 -6.52
N GLU A 329 4.48 -13.53 -6.83
CA GLU A 329 3.29 -12.68 -6.70
C GLU A 329 3.12 -12.25 -5.23
N GLY A 330 2.82 -10.97 -5.01
CA GLY A 330 2.74 -10.38 -3.67
C GLY A 330 4.09 -9.93 -3.09
N SER A 331 5.21 -10.52 -3.54
CA SER A 331 6.55 -10.17 -3.06
C SER A 331 7.29 -9.24 -4.02
N SER A 332 7.50 -9.70 -5.25
CA SER A 332 8.16 -8.92 -6.31
C SER A 332 7.42 -7.61 -6.53
N VAL A 333 8.17 -6.51 -6.66
CA VAL A 333 7.71 -5.11 -6.85
C VAL A 333 6.83 -4.49 -5.74
N SER A 334 6.40 -5.27 -4.75
CA SER A 334 5.65 -4.79 -3.59
C SER A 334 6.49 -4.64 -2.32
N HIS A 335 7.79 -4.96 -2.40
CA HIS A 335 8.77 -4.83 -1.33
C HIS A 335 9.93 -3.95 -1.77
N VAL A 336 10.70 -3.43 -0.81
CA VAL A 336 12.02 -2.86 -1.11
C VAL A 336 13.02 -3.96 -1.42
N ASP A 337 14.04 -3.63 -2.21
CA ASP A 337 15.11 -4.55 -2.61
C ASP A 337 15.79 -5.22 -1.40
N LYS A 338 16.09 -6.52 -1.51
CA LYS A 338 16.76 -7.28 -0.44
C LYS A 338 18.08 -6.70 0.07
N SER A 339 18.74 -5.80 -0.68
CA SER A 339 19.93 -5.09 -0.18
C SER A 339 19.65 -4.27 1.08
N PHE A 340 18.39 -3.94 1.38
CA PHE A 340 17.99 -3.26 2.61
C PHE A 340 17.93 -4.18 3.85
N MET A 341 18.03 -5.50 3.71
CA MET A 341 17.91 -6.45 4.83
C MET A 341 18.93 -6.24 5.97
N GLN A 342 20.04 -5.55 5.69
CA GLN A 342 21.13 -5.32 6.64
C GLN A 342 21.31 -3.83 7.03
N ASN A 343 20.32 -2.99 6.75
CA ASN A 343 20.34 -1.57 7.13
C ASN A 343 19.00 -1.13 7.73
N GLY A 344 18.83 0.17 7.97
CA GLY A 344 17.64 0.73 8.62
C GLY A 344 16.31 0.51 7.90
N ASP A 345 16.31 0.15 6.61
CA ASP A 345 15.11 -0.05 5.80
C ASP A 345 14.74 -1.54 5.62
N PHE A 346 15.22 -2.40 6.51
CA PHE A 346 15.00 -3.85 6.48
C PHE A 346 13.52 -4.27 6.52
N LEU A 347 12.67 -3.48 7.18
CA LEU A 347 11.31 -3.88 7.55
C LEU A 347 10.46 -4.30 6.34
N MET A 348 10.54 -3.57 5.23
CA MET A 348 9.73 -3.82 4.03
C MET A 348 10.45 -4.64 2.96
N THR A 349 11.50 -5.38 3.35
CA THR A 349 12.06 -6.42 2.48
C THR A 349 11.14 -7.66 2.50
N PHE A 350 11.18 -8.48 1.45
CA PHE A 350 10.25 -9.61 1.30
C PHE A 350 10.44 -10.74 2.34
N ALA A 351 11.55 -10.73 3.08
CA ALA A 351 11.90 -11.79 4.02
C ALA A 351 12.16 -11.21 5.41
N ALA A 352 11.33 -11.64 6.37
CA ALA A 352 11.58 -11.39 7.78
C ALA A 352 12.82 -12.15 8.26
N LYS A 353 13.54 -11.56 9.21
CA LYS A 353 14.71 -12.19 9.83
C LYS A 353 14.29 -12.92 11.10
N ASP A 354 14.62 -14.20 11.18
CA ASP A 354 14.34 -15.03 12.35
C ASP A 354 15.41 -14.88 13.45
N GLY A 355 15.07 -15.31 14.66
CA GLY A 355 15.99 -15.37 15.80
C GLY A 355 16.46 -14.02 16.33
N ILE A 356 15.79 -12.93 15.98
CA ILE A 356 16.10 -11.58 16.46
C ILE A 356 14.81 -10.75 16.54
N THR A 357 14.69 -9.92 17.57
CA THR A 357 13.51 -9.07 17.74
C THR A 357 13.56 -7.85 16.82
N LEU A 358 12.39 -7.28 16.49
CA LEU A 358 12.29 -6.01 15.77
C LEU A 358 13.09 -4.91 16.46
N ASP A 359 13.03 -4.86 17.81
CA ASP A 359 13.73 -3.86 18.61
C ASP A 359 15.26 -4.05 18.53
N ASP A 360 15.76 -5.29 18.55
CA ASP A 360 17.19 -5.59 18.40
C ASP A 360 17.70 -5.24 16.99
N ILE A 361 16.93 -5.57 15.94
CA ILE A 361 17.28 -5.16 14.56
C ILE A 361 17.28 -3.64 14.46
N ALA A 362 16.27 -2.98 15.03
CA ALA A 362 16.15 -1.53 15.01
C ALA A 362 17.34 -0.85 15.71
N GLN A 363 17.73 -1.37 16.88
CA GLN A 363 18.89 -0.89 17.62
C GLN A 363 20.19 -1.07 16.82
N LYS A 364 20.40 -2.26 16.26
CA LYS A 364 21.58 -2.57 15.45
C LYS A 364 21.73 -1.64 14.24
N ASN A 365 20.60 -1.23 13.65
CA ASN A 365 20.57 -0.42 12.44
C ASN A 365 20.32 1.08 12.70
N GLY A 366 20.30 1.53 13.96
CA GLY A 366 20.15 2.94 14.32
C GLY A 366 18.75 3.52 14.04
N VAL A 367 17.71 2.68 13.99
CA VAL A 367 16.31 3.05 13.69
C VAL A 367 15.37 2.80 14.87
N SER A 368 15.89 2.69 16.10
CA SER A 368 15.07 2.58 17.31
C SER A 368 14.18 3.81 17.53
N ASN A 369 14.70 5.01 17.23
CA ASN A 369 13.94 6.26 17.35
C ASN A 369 12.80 6.38 16.32
N SER A 370 12.84 5.58 15.26
CA SER A 370 11.78 5.46 14.27
C SER A 370 11.01 4.15 14.43
N ALA A 371 11.01 3.59 15.64
CA ALA A 371 10.20 2.43 16.01
C ALA A 371 10.46 1.16 15.17
N GLY A 372 11.65 1.03 14.58
CA GLY A 372 11.98 -0.07 13.66
C GLY A 372 11.51 0.13 12.22
N ILE A 373 10.94 1.30 11.91
CA ILE A 373 10.50 1.68 10.56
C ILE A 373 11.58 2.58 9.96
N GLY A 374 12.17 2.13 8.84
CA GLY A 374 13.27 2.82 8.18
C GLY A 374 12.89 4.16 7.54
N PRO A 375 13.86 5.07 7.34
CA PRO A 375 13.60 6.38 6.76
C PRO A 375 13.05 6.34 5.33
N LYS A 376 13.42 5.34 4.51
CA LYS A 376 12.86 5.19 3.17
C LYS A 376 11.42 4.70 3.22
N THR A 377 11.10 3.76 4.12
CA THR A 377 9.71 3.35 4.35
C THR A 377 8.84 4.53 4.79
N LEU A 378 9.33 5.35 5.74
CA LEU A 378 8.62 6.55 6.17
C LEU A 378 8.41 7.55 5.03
N LYS A 379 9.45 7.81 4.23
CA LYS A 379 9.34 8.69 3.04
C LYS A 379 8.39 8.14 1.99
N THR A 380 8.35 6.82 1.79
CA THR A 380 7.37 6.19 0.90
C THR A 380 5.96 6.51 1.40
N LEU A 381 5.67 6.28 2.68
CA LEU A 381 4.35 6.57 3.25
C LEU A 381 4.00 8.07 3.15
N GLU A 382 4.95 8.95 3.46
CA GLU A 382 4.79 10.41 3.31
C GLU A 382 4.50 10.82 1.87
N THR A 383 5.14 10.17 0.88
CA THR A 383 4.89 10.41 -0.56
C THR A 383 3.48 9.96 -0.97
N LEU A 384 2.91 8.94 -0.30
CA LEU A 384 1.54 8.51 -0.58
C LEU A 384 0.52 9.54 -0.09
N GLY A 385 0.78 10.17 1.07
CA GLY A 385 0.06 11.35 1.57
C GLY A 385 -0.02 11.48 3.09
#